data_AF-A0A965PAP6-F1
#
_entry.id   AF-A0A965PAP6-F1
#
_cell.length_a   1.000
_cell.length_b   1.000
_cell.length_c   1.000
_cell.angle_alpha   90.00
_cell.angle_beta   90.00
_cell.angle_gamma   90.00
#
_symmetry.space_group_name_H-M   'P 1'
#
loop_
_entity.id
_entity.type
_entity.pdbx_description
1 polymer ?
#
loop_
_entity_poly.entity_id
_entity_poly.type
_entity_poly.pdbx_seq_one_letter_code
_entity_poly.pdbx_strand_id
1 'polypeptide(L)'
;MIPAELPLEIAQAGTFNMDVQLLQNARSVELTAGSDLFALRCHGFSAGDLVGFQSSAGTFPCGLAGVAGFYVIASGLTTNEFRVSATSGGASVGISPLAQDLTGIEYKVGRTVNITSATFDADIKSTISGALVASFTVSTVNALAGIVRMTLPFATTTAMPASDQYAYDLNYRISGESYYPFAGPLTIVGTQSRP
;
A
#
# COMPACT_ATOMS: atom_id res chain seq x y z
N MET A 1 6.92 8.64 -12.74
CA MET A 1 7.26 8.00 -11.43
C MET A 1 7.48 6.53 -11.71
N ILE A 2 8.54 5.94 -11.15
CA ILE A 2 8.75 4.49 -11.17
C ILE A 2 7.74 3.89 -10.16
N PRO A 3 7.05 2.78 -10.48
CA PRO A 3 6.14 2.13 -9.54
C PRO A 3 6.84 1.78 -8.23
N ALA A 4 6.12 1.84 -7.11
CA ALA A 4 6.65 1.34 -5.85
C ALA A 4 6.81 -0.18 -5.98
N GLU A 5 8.01 -0.68 -5.68
CA GLU A 5 8.27 -2.12 -5.69
C GLU A 5 7.57 -2.77 -4.50
N LEU A 6 6.64 -3.68 -4.79
CA LEU A 6 5.93 -4.47 -3.79
C LEU A 6 6.03 -5.95 -4.18
N PRO A 7 6.99 -6.70 -3.64
CA PRO A 7 7.07 -8.14 -3.87
C PRO A 7 5.82 -8.84 -3.30
N LEU A 8 5.25 -9.77 -4.08
CA LEU A 8 4.12 -10.58 -3.64
C LEU A 8 4.50 -12.05 -3.54
N GLU A 9 4.07 -12.68 -2.45
CA GLU A 9 4.14 -14.13 -2.26
C GLU A 9 2.72 -14.67 -2.12
N ILE A 10 2.33 -15.60 -2.99
CA ILE A 10 0.99 -16.18 -3.02
C ILE A 10 1.09 -17.69 -2.92
N ALA A 11 0.37 -18.28 -1.95
CA ALA A 11 0.25 -19.73 -1.87
C ALA A 11 -0.53 -20.29 -3.07
N GLN A 12 0.04 -21.31 -3.72
CA GLN A 12 -0.61 -22.04 -4.79
C GLN A 12 -1.91 -22.69 -4.28
N ALA A 13 -2.96 -22.69 -5.09
CA ALA A 13 -4.29 -23.18 -4.70
C ALA A 13 -4.95 -22.44 -3.51
N GLY A 14 -4.43 -21.28 -3.12
CA GLY A 14 -5.07 -20.36 -2.18
C GLY A 14 -5.77 -19.21 -2.91
N THR A 15 -6.82 -18.65 -2.30
CA THR A 15 -7.36 -17.35 -2.72
C THR A 15 -6.50 -16.25 -2.10
N PHE A 16 -5.94 -15.40 -2.94
CA PHE A 16 -5.21 -14.21 -2.51
C PHE A 16 -6.17 -13.02 -2.39
N ASN A 17 -6.08 -12.29 -1.28
CA ASN A 17 -6.71 -11.00 -1.10
C ASN A 17 -5.71 -10.06 -0.43
N MET A 18 -5.46 -8.91 -1.03
CA MET A 18 -4.64 -7.87 -0.43
C MET A 18 -5.31 -6.51 -0.65
N ASP A 19 -5.45 -5.76 0.44
CA ASP A 19 -5.83 -4.36 0.35
C ASP A 19 -4.58 -3.51 0.24
N VAL A 20 -4.58 -2.54 -0.68
CA VAL A 20 -3.51 -1.58 -0.87
C VAL A 20 -4.08 -0.17 -0.89
N GLN A 21 -3.29 0.80 -0.42
CA GLN A 21 -3.66 2.21 -0.44
C GLN A 21 -2.83 2.96 -1.48
N LEU A 22 -3.53 3.69 -2.35
CA LEU A 22 -2.93 4.51 -3.41
C LEU A 22 -2.59 5.89 -2.85
N LEU A 23 -1.31 6.23 -2.85
CA LEU A 23 -0.79 7.48 -2.34
C LEU A 23 -0.16 8.32 -3.46
N GLN A 24 -0.36 9.63 -3.37
CA GLN A 24 0.29 10.60 -4.24
C GLN A 24 1.62 11.04 -3.64
N ASN A 25 2.69 10.97 -4.44
CA ASN A 25 4.02 11.49 -4.09
C ASN A 25 4.46 11.06 -2.68
N ALA A 26 4.28 9.78 -2.33
CA ALA A 26 4.66 9.28 -1.01
C ALA A 26 6.16 9.49 -0.79
N ARG A 27 6.50 10.10 0.34
CA ARG A 27 7.88 10.48 0.71
C ARG A 27 8.26 9.86 2.04
N SER A 28 9.54 9.54 2.18
CA SER A 28 10.11 9.02 3.42
C SER A 28 9.89 10.02 4.56
N VAL A 29 9.40 9.51 5.69
CA VAL A 29 9.06 10.29 6.87
C VAL A 29 9.72 9.65 8.08
N GLU A 30 10.23 10.48 8.98
CA GLU A 30 10.77 10.02 10.25
C GLU A 30 9.66 10.03 11.31
N LEU A 31 9.56 8.93 12.04
CA LEU A 31 8.60 8.76 13.13
C LEU A 31 9.35 8.83 14.45
N THR A 32 9.00 9.80 15.29
CA THR A 32 9.54 9.85 16.65
C THR A 32 8.54 9.21 17.62
N ALA A 33 8.78 7.93 17.92
CA ALA A 33 7.98 7.16 18.88
C ALA A 33 7.76 7.91 20.21
N GLY A 34 6.53 7.90 20.72
CA GLY A 34 6.14 8.55 21.97
C GLY A 34 5.83 10.05 21.89
N SER A 35 6.11 10.71 20.76
CA SER A 35 5.78 12.13 20.54
C SER A 35 4.62 12.37 19.56
N ASP A 36 4.13 11.29 18.95
CA ASP A 36 3.13 11.26 17.87
C ASP A 36 3.45 12.15 16.66
N LEU A 37 4.71 12.56 16.54
CA LEU A 37 5.17 13.53 15.57
C LEU A 37 5.84 12.84 14.38
N PHE A 38 5.46 13.30 13.20
CA PHE A 38 6.04 12.88 11.93
C PHE A 38 6.89 14.02 11.39
N ALA A 39 8.19 13.79 11.23
CA ALA A 39 9.10 14.77 10.66
C ALA A 39 9.25 14.55 9.15
N LEU A 40 8.77 15.52 8.36
CA LEU A 40 8.89 15.58 6.92
C LEU A 40 9.01 17.03 6.46
N ARG A 41 10.23 17.43 6.09
CA ARG A 41 10.50 18.79 5.62
C ARG A 41 9.68 19.13 4.37
N CYS A 42 9.02 20.29 4.41
CA CYS A 42 8.18 20.78 3.33
C CYS A 42 7.17 19.72 2.87
N HIS A 43 6.40 19.16 3.80
CA HIS A 43 5.38 18.16 3.49
C HIS A 43 4.24 18.76 2.65
N GLY A 44 3.95 20.05 2.83
CA GLY A 44 2.91 20.76 2.09
C GLY A 44 1.47 20.36 2.46
N PHE A 45 1.31 19.50 3.47
CA PHE A 45 0.02 19.13 4.08
C PHE A 45 -0.64 20.28 4.84
N SER A 46 -1.97 20.27 4.83
CA SER A 46 -2.85 21.13 5.60
C SER A 46 -3.66 20.31 6.61
N ALA A 47 -4.14 20.94 7.68
CA ALA A 47 -5.05 20.28 8.61
C ALA A 47 -6.32 19.82 7.88
N GLY A 48 -6.76 18.59 8.13
CA GLY A 48 -7.87 17.92 7.46
C GLY A 48 -7.46 17.12 6.22
N ASP A 49 -6.23 17.23 5.74
CA ASP A 49 -5.76 16.42 4.62
C ASP A 49 -5.79 14.92 4.98
N LEU A 50 -6.35 14.11 4.08
CA LEU A 50 -6.34 12.66 4.21
C LEU A 50 -5.01 12.12 3.68
N VAL A 51 -4.28 11.43 4.54
CA VAL A 51 -2.97 10.82 4.25
C VAL A 51 -3.00 9.32 4.57
N GLY A 52 -2.07 8.59 3.99
CA GLY A 52 -1.81 7.19 4.32
C GLY A 52 -0.32 6.92 4.47
N PHE A 53 0.01 5.75 5.00
CA PHE A 53 1.38 5.36 5.31
C PHE A 53 1.76 4.05 4.62
N GLN A 54 3.03 3.94 4.24
CA GLN A 54 3.63 2.72 3.71
C GLN A 54 4.85 2.36 4.55
N SER A 55 5.16 1.06 4.62
CA SER A 55 6.31 0.50 5.35
C SER A 55 7.06 -0.44 4.43
N SER A 56 8.39 -0.31 4.36
CA SER A 56 9.24 -1.21 3.56
C SER A 56 9.22 -2.66 4.09
N ALA A 57 8.88 -2.87 5.36
CA ALA A 57 8.81 -4.18 6.00
C ALA A 57 7.37 -4.70 6.15
N GLY A 58 6.36 -3.93 5.74
CA GLY A 58 4.95 -4.27 5.95
C GLY A 58 4.48 -4.20 7.42
N THR A 59 5.36 -3.84 8.34
CA THR A 59 5.05 -3.69 9.78
C THR A 59 4.93 -2.22 10.17
N PHE A 60 4.02 -1.91 11.10
CA PHE A 60 3.71 -0.55 11.53
C PHE A 60 3.77 -0.43 13.07
N PRO A 61 4.20 0.73 13.62
CA PRO A 61 4.05 1.03 15.03
C PRO A 61 2.58 0.96 15.45
N CYS A 62 2.34 0.71 16.74
CA CYS A 62 0.98 0.78 17.29
C CYS A 62 0.38 2.16 17.00
N GLY A 63 -0.90 2.17 16.59
CA GLY A 63 -1.61 3.37 16.16
C GLY A 63 -1.63 3.58 14.65
N LEU A 64 -0.66 3.04 13.90
CA LEU A 64 -0.63 3.11 12.44
C LEU A 64 -0.97 1.77 11.78
N ALA A 65 -1.44 1.86 10.54
CA ALA A 65 -1.64 0.72 9.66
C ALA A 65 -1.44 1.16 8.21
N GLY A 66 -0.93 0.26 7.36
CA GLY A 66 -0.63 0.56 5.95
C GLY A 66 -1.85 0.69 5.04
N VAL A 67 -3.02 0.28 5.53
CA VAL A 67 -4.29 0.33 4.79
C VAL A 67 -5.31 1.11 5.61
N ALA A 68 -4.93 2.32 6.02
CA ALA A 68 -5.78 3.21 6.79
C ALA A 68 -5.57 4.66 6.33
N GLY A 69 -6.68 5.39 6.17
CA GLY A 69 -6.65 6.84 5.98
C GLY A 69 -6.57 7.54 7.34
N PHE A 70 -5.66 8.50 7.46
CA PHE A 70 -5.51 9.35 8.64
C PHE A 70 -5.63 10.82 8.25
N TYR A 71 -6.16 11.64 9.14
CA TYR A 71 -6.32 13.07 8.90
C TYR A 71 -5.18 13.85 9.55
N VAL A 72 -4.52 14.71 8.80
CA VAL A 72 -3.55 15.65 9.38
C VAL A 72 -4.28 16.59 10.33
N ILE A 73 -3.76 16.79 11.54
CA ILE A 73 -4.37 17.68 12.54
C ILE A 73 -3.57 18.96 12.71
N ALA A 74 -4.22 20.05 13.13
CA ALA A 74 -3.56 21.34 13.34
C ALA A 74 -2.55 21.31 14.52
N SER A 75 -2.74 20.42 15.49
CA SER A 75 -1.82 20.25 16.61
C SER A 75 -0.49 19.65 16.13
N GLY A 76 0.62 20.37 16.34
CA GLY A 76 1.94 19.93 15.88
C GLY A 76 2.16 20.09 14.38
N LEU A 77 1.23 20.73 13.65
CA LEU A 77 1.40 21.04 12.23
C LEU A 77 2.28 22.27 12.05
N THR A 78 3.46 22.07 11.50
CA THR A 78 4.39 23.12 11.07
C THR A 78 4.63 22.98 9.57
N THR A 79 5.73 23.54 9.05
CA THR A 79 6.16 23.27 7.66
C THR A 79 6.90 21.94 7.53
N ASN A 80 7.42 21.42 8.65
CA ASN A 80 8.35 20.29 8.67
C ASN A 80 7.87 19.12 9.52
N GLU A 81 6.77 19.30 10.24
CA GLU A 81 6.27 18.34 11.21
C GLU A 81 4.75 18.36 11.19
N PHE A 82 4.15 17.21 11.45
CA PHE A 82 2.71 17.09 11.56
C PHE A 82 2.34 15.93 12.49
N ARG A 83 1.07 15.90 12.89
CA ARG A 83 0.43 14.78 13.58
C ARG A 83 -0.79 14.34 12.81
N VAL A 84 -1.30 13.15 13.13
CA VAL A 84 -2.49 12.61 12.47
C VAL A 84 -3.54 12.12 13.46
N SER A 85 -4.79 12.06 13.05
CA SER A 85 -5.93 11.48 13.76
C SER A 85 -6.61 10.41 12.90
N ALA A 86 -7.28 9.44 13.55
CA ALA A 86 -8.06 8.43 12.84
C ALA A 86 -9.39 8.99 12.26
N THR A 87 -9.86 10.12 12.79
CA THR A 87 -11.09 10.80 12.36
C THR A 87 -10.82 12.26 12.06
N SER A 88 -11.59 12.85 11.15
CA SER A 88 -11.45 14.27 10.82
C SER A 88 -11.72 15.14 12.05
N GLY A 89 -10.77 16.03 12.39
CA GLY A 89 -10.85 16.87 13.58
C GLY A 89 -10.68 16.13 14.92
N GLY A 90 -10.29 14.85 14.88
CA GLY A 90 -10.11 14.02 16.07
C GLY A 90 -8.83 14.28 16.86
N ALA A 91 -8.63 13.48 17.91
CA ALA A 91 -7.40 13.50 18.71
C ALA A 91 -6.22 12.86 17.96
N SER A 92 -5.00 13.24 18.35
CA SER A 92 -3.77 12.63 17.83
C SER A 92 -3.77 11.12 18.05
N VAL A 93 -3.35 10.38 17.02
CA VAL A 93 -3.06 8.96 17.15
C VAL A 93 -1.78 8.79 17.97
N GLY A 94 -1.88 8.03 19.05
CA GLY A 94 -0.71 7.63 19.85
C GLY A 94 0.17 6.67 19.06
N ILE A 95 1.42 7.06 18.82
CA ILE A 95 2.43 6.26 18.12
C ILE A 95 3.39 5.67 19.15
N SER A 96 3.25 4.38 19.41
CA SER A 96 4.20 3.63 20.23
C SER A 96 4.96 2.60 19.39
N PRO A 97 6.25 2.39 19.67
CA PRO A 97 7.05 1.48 18.87
C PRO A 97 6.50 0.07 19.00
N LEU A 98 6.72 -0.75 17.97
CA LEU A 98 6.52 -2.20 18.11
C LEU A 98 7.42 -2.72 19.23
N ALA A 99 7.06 -3.86 19.82
CA ALA A 99 7.99 -4.63 20.65
C ALA A 99 9.21 -5.16 19.86
N GLN A 100 9.28 -4.90 18.55
CA GLN A 100 10.34 -5.28 17.64
C GLN A 100 11.19 -4.07 17.25
N ASP A 101 12.46 -4.35 16.99
CA ASP A 101 13.42 -3.35 16.49
C ASP A 101 12.92 -2.74 15.17
N LEU A 102 12.78 -1.41 15.14
CA LEU A 102 12.37 -0.64 13.97
C LEU A 102 13.58 -0.22 13.10
N THR A 103 14.79 -0.64 13.46
CA THR A 103 16.01 -0.28 12.75
C THR A 103 15.95 -0.73 11.30
N GLY A 104 16.17 0.21 10.37
CA GLY A 104 16.20 -0.06 8.93
C GLY A 104 14.83 -0.13 8.25
N ILE A 105 13.72 0.09 8.95
CA ILE A 105 12.41 0.20 8.33
C ILE A 105 12.21 1.62 7.78
N GLU A 106 11.92 1.72 6.48
CA GLU A 106 11.54 2.98 5.85
C GLU A 106 10.02 3.13 5.90
N TYR A 107 9.56 4.24 6.48
CA TYR A 107 8.17 4.65 6.42
C TYR A 107 7.99 5.77 5.41
N LYS A 108 6.92 5.70 4.62
CA LYS A 108 6.53 6.77 3.69
C LYS A 108 5.14 7.27 4.01
N VAL A 109 4.91 8.55 3.74
CA VAL A 109 3.60 9.20 3.87
C VAL A 109 3.28 9.96 2.60
N GLY A 110 2.01 9.93 2.20
CA GLY A 110 1.51 10.69 1.06
C GLY A 110 0.02 10.98 1.21
N ARG A 111 -0.49 11.90 0.40
CA ARG A 111 -1.94 12.14 0.31
C ARG A 111 -2.62 10.95 -0.35
N THR A 112 -3.82 10.62 0.09
CA THR A 112 -4.61 9.56 -0.55
C THR A 112 -5.09 10.01 -1.92
N VAL A 113 -5.12 9.07 -2.87
CA VAL A 113 -5.73 9.30 -4.19
C VAL A 113 -7.24 9.09 -4.06
N ASN A 114 -8.05 10.06 -4.48
CA ASN A 114 -9.48 9.83 -4.67
C ASN A 114 -9.69 9.02 -5.95
N ILE A 115 -10.20 7.80 -5.82
CA ILE A 115 -10.36 6.83 -6.91
C ILE A 115 -11.83 6.64 -7.33
N THR A 116 -12.74 7.56 -7.00
CA THR A 116 -14.17 7.44 -7.32
C THR A 116 -14.44 7.21 -8.81
N SER A 117 -13.63 7.79 -9.70
CA SER A 117 -13.74 7.62 -11.16
C SER A 117 -12.65 6.72 -11.75
N ALA A 118 -11.89 6.02 -10.92
CA ALA A 118 -10.76 5.24 -11.39
C ALA A 118 -11.22 3.94 -12.07
N THR A 119 -10.56 3.57 -13.16
CA THR A 119 -10.58 2.21 -13.70
C THR A 119 -9.27 1.52 -13.36
N PHE A 120 -9.33 0.22 -13.06
CA PHE A 120 -8.17 -0.56 -12.67
C PHE A 120 -7.84 -1.61 -13.72
N ASP A 121 -6.54 -1.86 -13.84
CA ASP A 121 -5.97 -2.91 -14.67
C ASP A 121 -4.77 -3.47 -13.90
N ALA A 122 -4.67 -4.79 -13.78
CA ALA A 122 -3.68 -5.40 -12.92
C ALA A 122 -3.26 -6.75 -13.49
N ASP A 123 -2.19 -6.74 -14.27
CA ASP A 123 -1.78 -7.89 -15.05
C ASP A 123 -0.67 -8.67 -14.37
N ILE A 124 -0.66 -9.98 -14.62
CA ILE A 124 0.40 -10.90 -14.21
C ILE A 124 1.00 -11.53 -15.44
N LYS A 125 2.31 -11.32 -15.64
CA LYS A 125 3.06 -11.88 -16.76
C LYS A 125 4.09 -12.88 -16.28
N SER A 126 4.32 -13.92 -17.09
CA SER A 126 5.51 -14.75 -16.94
C SER A 126 6.72 -13.92 -17.33
N THR A 127 7.73 -13.86 -16.47
CA THR A 127 9.00 -13.20 -16.83
C THR A 127 9.86 -14.05 -17.75
N ILE A 128 9.52 -15.33 -17.92
CA ILE A 128 10.20 -16.27 -18.81
C ILE A 128 9.71 -16.10 -20.25
N SER A 129 8.38 -16.13 -20.45
CA SER A 129 7.78 -16.06 -21.80
C SER A 129 7.32 -14.66 -22.20
N GLY A 130 7.18 -13.74 -21.24
CA GLY A 130 6.57 -12.42 -21.45
C GLY A 130 5.06 -12.45 -21.66
N ALA A 131 4.44 -13.64 -21.65
CA ALA A 131 3.01 -13.81 -21.87
C ALA A 131 2.21 -13.36 -20.65
N LEU A 132 1.01 -12.82 -20.89
CA LEU A 132 0.00 -12.62 -19.86
C LEU A 132 -0.49 -13.98 -19.38
N VAL A 133 -0.37 -14.23 -18.07
CA VAL A 133 -0.75 -15.50 -17.43
C VAL A 133 -2.07 -15.36 -16.69
N ALA A 134 -2.30 -14.23 -16.06
CA ALA A 134 -3.50 -13.92 -15.30
C ALA A 134 -3.64 -12.40 -15.10
N SER A 135 -4.74 -11.97 -14.52
CA SER A 135 -4.92 -10.61 -14.03
C SER A 135 -5.58 -10.66 -12.65
N PHE A 136 -5.22 -9.74 -11.76
CA PHE A 136 -5.95 -9.56 -10.50
C PHE A 136 -7.30 -8.93 -10.77
N THR A 137 -8.34 -9.40 -10.08
CA THR A 137 -9.57 -8.62 -9.96
C THR A 137 -9.34 -7.51 -8.94
N VAL A 138 -9.51 -6.25 -9.35
CA VAL A 138 -9.36 -5.10 -8.46
C VAL A 138 -10.73 -4.52 -8.12
N SER A 139 -11.02 -4.38 -6.83
CA SER A 139 -12.27 -3.81 -6.34
C SER A 139 -12.02 -2.65 -5.39
N THR A 140 -12.84 -1.62 -5.46
CA THR A 140 -12.74 -0.47 -4.55
C THR A 140 -13.24 -0.83 -3.16
N VAL A 141 -12.41 -0.63 -2.14
CA VAL A 141 -12.78 -0.80 -0.72
C VAL A 141 -13.20 0.53 -0.12
N ASN A 142 -12.42 1.58 -0.38
CA ASN A 142 -12.75 2.96 0.02
C ASN A 142 -12.24 3.95 -1.03
N ALA A 143 -13.17 4.53 -1.77
CA ALA A 143 -12.82 5.40 -2.90
C ALA A 143 -12.12 6.71 -2.48
N LEU A 144 -12.52 7.30 -1.36
CA LEU A 144 -11.97 8.58 -0.90
C LEU A 144 -10.58 8.42 -0.28
N ALA A 145 -10.36 7.29 0.40
CA ALA A 145 -9.08 6.95 1.01
C ALA A 145 -8.10 6.25 0.03
N GLY A 146 -8.51 6.05 -1.23
CA GLY A 146 -7.66 5.40 -2.24
C GLY A 146 -7.39 3.93 -1.96
N ILE A 147 -8.30 3.22 -1.30
CA ILE A 147 -8.09 1.82 -0.90
C ILE A 147 -8.78 0.88 -1.89
N VAL A 148 -8.01 -0.06 -2.43
CA VAL A 148 -8.49 -1.12 -3.31
C VAL A 148 -8.08 -2.48 -2.80
N ARG A 149 -8.86 -3.50 -3.15
CA ARG A 149 -8.55 -4.92 -2.93
C ARG A 149 -8.15 -5.55 -4.24
N MET A 150 -6.97 -6.14 -4.26
CA MET A 150 -6.51 -7.07 -5.30
C MET A 150 -6.88 -8.49 -4.88
N THR A 151 -7.56 -9.21 -5.77
CA THR A 151 -7.98 -10.60 -5.54
C THR A 151 -7.51 -11.49 -6.68
N LEU A 152 -6.97 -12.66 -6.32
CA LEU A 152 -6.70 -13.75 -7.26
C LEU A 152 -7.38 -15.02 -6.73
N PRO A 153 -8.33 -15.60 -7.46
CA PRO A 153 -9.08 -16.76 -6.97
C PRO A 153 -8.20 -18.02 -6.97
N PHE A 154 -8.54 -18.97 -6.08
CA PHE A 154 -7.80 -20.23 -5.94
C PHE A 154 -7.63 -21.00 -7.26
N ALA A 155 -8.62 -20.96 -8.15
CA ALA A 155 -8.54 -21.63 -9.44
C ALA A 155 -7.40 -21.07 -10.32
N THR A 156 -7.20 -19.75 -10.28
CA THR A 156 -6.12 -19.09 -11.02
C THR A 156 -4.76 -19.39 -10.38
N THR A 157 -4.63 -19.30 -9.05
CA THR A 157 -3.37 -19.63 -8.38
C THR A 157 -3.01 -21.12 -8.52
N THR A 158 -3.99 -22.01 -8.65
CA THR A 158 -3.78 -23.44 -8.95
C THR A 158 -3.17 -23.64 -10.34
N ALA A 159 -3.63 -22.87 -11.34
CA ALA A 159 -3.17 -22.96 -12.71
C ALA A 159 -1.77 -22.33 -12.95
N MET A 160 -1.23 -21.62 -11.96
CA MET A 160 0.10 -21.02 -12.00
C MET A 160 1.12 -21.94 -11.33
N PRO A 161 2.07 -22.55 -12.08
CA PRO A 161 3.12 -23.37 -11.49
C PRO A 161 4.01 -22.57 -10.53
N ALA A 162 4.34 -23.16 -9.37
CA ALA A 162 5.29 -22.60 -8.41
C ALA A 162 6.76 -22.61 -8.92
N SER A 163 7.04 -23.38 -9.98
CA SER A 163 8.36 -23.43 -10.63
C SER A 163 8.66 -22.22 -11.52
N ASP A 164 7.62 -21.47 -11.89
CA ASP A 164 7.72 -20.37 -12.85
C ASP A 164 7.95 -19.03 -12.14
N GLN A 165 8.41 -18.05 -12.90
CA GLN A 165 8.64 -16.69 -12.43
C GLN A 165 7.61 -15.73 -13.03
N TYR A 166 7.06 -14.87 -12.17
CA TYR A 166 6.05 -13.91 -12.56
C TYR A 166 6.41 -12.51 -12.10
N ALA A 167 5.88 -11.54 -12.82
CA ALA A 167 5.84 -10.14 -12.41
C ALA A 167 4.42 -9.63 -12.58
N TYR A 168 4.06 -8.66 -11.77
CA TYR A 168 2.78 -8.00 -11.88
C TYR A 168 2.92 -6.49 -11.90
N ASP A 169 1.88 -5.84 -12.39
CA ASP A 169 1.65 -4.43 -12.18
C ASP A 169 0.23 -4.16 -11.67
N LEU A 170 0.05 -3.02 -11.03
CA LEU A 170 -1.24 -2.41 -10.81
C LEU A 170 -1.21 -1.07 -11.51
N ASN A 171 -2.20 -0.85 -12.38
CA ASN A 171 -2.48 0.41 -13.05
C ASN A 171 -3.85 0.92 -12.59
N TYR A 172 -3.94 2.21 -12.32
CA TYR A 172 -5.21 2.90 -12.24
C TYR A 172 -5.24 4.06 -13.25
N ARG A 173 -6.42 4.29 -13.84
CA ARG A 173 -6.64 5.40 -14.75
C ARG A 173 -7.68 6.36 -14.21
N ILE A 174 -7.34 7.65 -14.18
CA ILE A 174 -8.25 8.74 -13.79
C ILE A 174 -8.10 9.85 -14.83
N SER A 175 -9.22 10.34 -15.35
CA SER A 175 -9.24 11.41 -16.36
C SER A 175 -8.41 11.09 -17.62
N GLY A 176 -8.29 9.82 -17.99
CA GLY A 176 -7.54 9.35 -19.17
C GLY A 176 -6.04 9.12 -18.93
N GLU A 177 -5.49 9.55 -17.81
CA GLU A 177 -4.08 9.33 -17.44
C GLU A 177 -3.90 7.98 -16.75
N SER A 178 -2.79 7.29 -17.02
CA SER A 178 -2.46 6.01 -16.39
C SER A 178 -1.39 6.18 -15.32
N TYR A 179 -1.57 5.51 -14.19
CA TYR A 179 -0.68 5.57 -13.04
C TYR A 179 -0.37 4.17 -12.56
N TYR A 180 0.91 3.88 -12.34
CA TYR A 180 1.39 2.58 -11.90
C TYR A 180 1.88 2.69 -10.45
N PRO A 181 0.99 2.58 -9.45
CA PRO A 181 1.37 2.72 -8.04
C PRO A 181 2.23 1.56 -7.55
N PHE A 182 2.00 0.34 -8.04
CA PHE A 182 2.70 -0.86 -7.61
C PHE A 182 3.07 -1.72 -8.80
N ALA A 183 4.23 -2.33 -8.72
CA ALA A 183 4.66 -3.41 -9.58
C ALA A 183 5.73 -4.21 -8.83
N GLY A 184 5.99 -5.43 -9.26
CA GLY A 184 7.05 -6.21 -8.64
C GLY A 184 7.08 -7.66 -9.04
N PRO A 185 8.05 -8.42 -8.50
CA PRO A 185 8.05 -9.86 -8.62
C PRO A 185 6.84 -10.45 -7.91
N LEU A 186 6.27 -11.50 -8.51
CA LEU A 186 5.23 -12.33 -7.93
C LEU A 186 5.75 -13.78 -7.85
N THR A 187 5.81 -14.30 -6.64
CA THR A 187 6.22 -15.68 -6.36
C THR A 187 5.00 -16.52 -5.99
N ILE A 188 4.81 -17.63 -6.71
CA ILE A 188 3.84 -18.66 -6.32
C ILE A 188 4.56 -19.71 -5.48
N VAL A 189 4.08 -19.93 -4.26
CA VAL A 189 4.67 -20.91 -3.33
C VAL A 189 3.81 -22.17 -3.32
N GLY A 190 4.42 -23.30 -3.66
CA GLY A 190 3.74 -24.60 -3.62
C GLY A 190 3.21 -24.90 -2.22
N THR A 191 1.96 -25.36 -2.14
CA THR A 191 1.38 -25.76 -0.85
C THR A 191 1.99 -27.09 -0.41
N GLN A 192 2.48 -27.12 0.84
CA GLN A 192 3.03 -28.33 1.48
C GLN A 192 1.96 -29.13 2.26
N SER A 193 0.69 -28.79 2.07
CA SER A 193 -0.42 -29.47 2.74
C SER A 193 -0.49 -30.92 2.27
N ARG A 194 -0.54 -31.86 3.22
CA ARG A 194 -0.73 -33.29 2.90
C ARG A 194 -2.07 -33.48 2.19
N PRO A 195 -2.14 -34.35 1.17
CA PRO A 195 -3.40 -34.74 0.54
C PRO A 195 -4.33 -35.46 1.53
#